data_AF-E9J8S8-F1
#
_entry.id   AF-E9J8S8-F1
#
_cell.length_a   1.000
_cell.length_b   1.000
_cell.length_c   1.000
_cell.angle_alpha   90.00
_cell.angle_beta   90.00
_cell.angle_gamma   90.00
#
_symmetry.space_group_name_H-M   'P 1'
#
loop_
_entity.id
_entity.type
_entity.pdbx_description
1 polymer ?
#
loop_
_entity_poly.entity_id
_entity_poly.type
_entity_poly.pdbx_seq_one_letter_code
_entity_poly.pdbx_strand_id
1 'polypeptide(L)'
;IIAERKDYHMQTNGQYLKNLNTNVYEDDAETIGSTETSSIIRYLYYNFKFNLMLRKSIRKKRLALLDILIQASQDGTLSDSDIREEVDTFMFEGHDTTATGIFFILSLLAEHKDIQVFFVK
;
A
#
# COMPACT_ATOMS: atom_id res chain seq x y z
N ILE A 1 -4.07 16.65 -12.88
CA ILE A 1 -3.53 16.04 -11.65
C ILE A 1 -4.25 16.54 -10.40
N ILE A 2 -3.81 17.58 -9.67
CA ILE A 2 -4.36 17.91 -8.32
C ILE A 2 -5.87 18.25 -8.36
N ALA A 3 -6.29 19.21 -9.21
CA ALA A 3 -7.70 19.60 -9.34
C ALA A 3 -8.59 18.42 -9.77
N GLU A 4 -8.21 17.73 -10.84
CA GLU A 4 -8.82 16.50 -11.35
C GLU A 4 -9.01 15.40 -10.27
N ARG A 5 -8.04 15.22 -9.37
CA ARG A 5 -8.16 14.31 -8.22
C ARG A 5 -9.17 14.82 -7.20
N LYS A 6 -9.19 16.13 -6.91
CA LYS A 6 -10.19 16.75 -6.03
C LYS A 6 -11.61 16.61 -6.58
N ASP A 7 -11.81 16.88 -7.88
CA ASP A 7 -13.10 16.68 -8.56
C ASP A 7 -13.57 15.22 -8.45
N TYR A 8 -12.67 14.26 -8.67
CA TYR A 8 -12.96 12.83 -8.50
C TYR A 8 -13.33 12.49 -7.05
N HIS A 9 -12.67 13.07 -6.05
CA HIS A 9 -13.03 12.88 -4.63
C HIS A 9 -14.37 13.52 -4.26
N MET A 10 -14.76 14.65 -4.87
CA MET A 10 -16.09 15.24 -4.71
C MET A 10 -17.17 14.34 -5.34
N GLN A 11 -16.98 13.92 -6.60
CA GLN A 11 -17.90 13.04 -7.33
C GLN A 11 -18.08 11.67 -6.63
N THR A 12 -17.02 11.12 -6.05
CA THR A 12 -17.07 9.85 -5.28
C THR A 12 -17.45 10.02 -3.81
N ASN A 13 -17.85 11.22 -3.35
CA ASN A 13 -18.20 11.52 -1.95
C ASN A 13 -17.15 10.93 -0.98
N GLY A 14 -15.86 11.19 -1.23
CA GLY A 14 -14.75 10.72 -0.41
C GLY A 14 -14.60 9.19 -0.28
N GLN A 15 -15.30 8.36 -1.05
CA GLN A 15 -15.30 6.89 -0.93
C GLN A 15 -13.89 6.28 -1.07
N TYR A 16 -12.95 6.99 -1.71
CA TYR A 16 -11.56 6.56 -1.80
C TYR A 16 -10.77 6.69 -0.50
N LEU A 17 -11.12 7.66 0.37
CA LEU A 17 -10.42 7.98 1.62
C LEU A 17 -11.07 7.31 2.85
N LYS A 18 -12.36 6.95 2.78
CA LYS A 18 -13.17 6.39 3.90
C LYS A 18 -12.68 5.06 4.55
N ASN A 19 -11.53 4.50 4.14
CA ASN A 19 -11.02 3.18 4.55
C ASN A 19 -9.60 3.21 5.19
N LEU A 20 -9.30 4.22 6.02
CA LEU A 20 -8.00 4.35 6.70
C LEU A 20 -7.83 3.42 7.92
N ASN A 21 -8.92 2.99 8.56
CA ASN A 21 -8.92 2.41 9.92
C ASN A 21 -9.39 0.94 9.99
N THR A 22 -8.95 0.19 8.99
CA THR A 22 -9.24 -1.23 8.65
C THR A 22 -7.88 -1.73 8.12
N ASN A 23 -7.26 -2.90 8.44
CA ASN A 23 -5.79 -3.17 8.27
C ASN A 23 -5.35 -4.34 7.31
N VAL A 24 -4.78 -4.07 6.10
CA VAL A 24 -4.66 -5.05 4.99
C VAL A 24 -3.68 -6.14 5.37
N TYR A 25 -4.22 -7.36 5.42
CA TYR A 25 -3.50 -8.54 5.00
C TYR A 25 -4.32 -9.21 3.90
N GLU A 26 -3.76 -9.17 2.70
CA GLU A 26 -4.04 -10.15 1.66
C GLU A 26 -3.15 -11.34 1.97
N ASP A 27 -3.74 -12.52 2.04
CA ASP A 27 -2.97 -13.76 2.08
C ASP A 27 -3.82 -14.90 1.53
N ASP A 28 -3.14 -15.91 1.01
CA ASP A 28 -3.74 -17.07 0.36
C ASP A 28 -4.20 -18.14 1.37
N ALA A 29 -5.01 -19.07 0.86
CA ALA A 29 -5.55 -20.18 1.63
C ALA A 29 -5.94 -21.30 0.67
N GLU A 30 -4.96 -22.12 0.29
CA GLU A 30 -5.16 -23.29 -0.56
C GLU A 30 -6.18 -24.25 0.07
N THR A 31 -7.20 -24.66 -0.69
CA THR A 31 -8.32 -25.44 -0.16
C THR A 31 -8.03 -26.94 -0.25
N ILE A 32 -7.42 -27.48 0.80
CA ILE A 32 -7.23 -28.93 0.94
C ILE A 32 -8.60 -29.65 1.09
N GLY A 33 -8.71 -30.80 0.43
CA GLY A 33 -9.97 -31.48 0.13
C GLY A 33 -10.75 -32.08 1.32
N SER A 34 -12.00 -32.43 1.03
CA SER A 34 -12.99 -32.91 2.00
C SER A 34 -12.84 -34.38 2.41
N THR A 35 -12.93 -34.64 3.71
CA THR A 35 -13.39 -35.91 4.30
C THR A 35 -14.36 -35.63 5.45
N GLU A 36 -15.16 -36.63 5.83
CA GLU A 36 -16.25 -36.46 6.80
C GLU A 36 -15.72 -36.12 8.20
N THR A 37 -15.96 -34.89 8.64
CA THR A 37 -15.43 -34.37 9.90
C THR A 37 -16.45 -34.46 11.04
N SER A 38 -16.04 -35.10 12.14
CA SER A 38 -16.81 -35.17 13.38
C SER A 38 -17.28 -33.79 13.85
N SER A 39 -18.46 -33.72 14.47
CA SER A 39 -19.14 -32.47 14.85
C SER A 39 -18.26 -31.50 15.65
N ILE A 40 -17.33 -32.02 16.46
CA ILE A 40 -16.35 -31.21 17.21
C ILE A 40 -15.35 -30.54 16.28
N ILE A 41 -14.80 -31.26 15.30
CA ILE A 41 -13.88 -30.72 14.28
C ILE A 41 -14.62 -29.67 13.44
N ARG A 42 -15.87 -29.94 13.05
CA ARG A 42 -16.73 -28.98 12.35
C ARG A 42 -16.97 -27.70 13.16
N TYR A 43 -17.24 -27.81 14.47
CA TYR A 43 -17.39 -26.66 15.38
C TYR A 43 -16.09 -25.86 15.51
N LEU A 44 -14.95 -26.53 15.71
CA LEU A 44 -13.63 -25.88 15.79
C LEU A 44 -13.27 -25.17 14.47
N TYR A 45 -13.54 -25.81 13.32
CA TYR A 45 -13.37 -25.20 12.01
C TYR A 45 -14.19 -23.92 11.85
N TYR A 46 -15.46 -23.90 12.24
CA TYR A 46 -16.27 -22.68 12.17
C TYR A 46 -15.78 -21.59 13.14
N ASN A 47 -15.34 -21.92 14.36
CA ASN A 47 -14.81 -20.93 15.30
C ASN A 47 -13.47 -20.33 14.82
N PHE A 48 -12.60 -21.15 14.25
CA PHE A 48 -11.36 -20.71 13.61
C PHE A 48 -11.63 -19.87 12.37
N LYS A 49 -12.52 -20.31 11.48
CA LYS A 49 -12.92 -19.59 10.26
C LYS A 49 -13.63 -18.28 10.57
N PHE A 50 -14.42 -18.20 11.64
CA PHE A 50 -15.05 -16.97 12.12
C PHE A 50 -14.01 -15.98 12.65
N ASN A 51 -13.05 -16.44 13.47
CA ASN A 51 -11.91 -15.62 13.89
C ASN A 51 -11.08 -15.12 12.69
N LEU A 52 -10.81 -16.00 11.72
CA LEU A 52 -10.10 -15.65 10.49
C LEU A 52 -10.88 -14.64 9.64
N MET A 53 -12.21 -14.76 9.57
CA MET A 53 -13.08 -13.82 8.86
C MET A 53 -13.13 -12.45 9.55
N LEU A 54 -13.18 -12.40 10.89
CA LEU A 54 -13.04 -11.14 11.65
C LEU A 54 -11.65 -10.51 11.42
N ARG A 55 -10.58 -11.31 11.39
CA ARG A 55 -9.23 -10.83 11.05
C ARG A 55 -9.05 -10.41 9.59
N LYS A 56 -9.86 -10.93 8.65
CA LYS A 56 -9.83 -10.57 7.22
C LYS A 56 -10.67 -9.31 6.90
N SER A 57 -11.56 -8.89 7.80
CA SER A 57 -12.42 -7.71 7.63
C SER A 57 -11.64 -6.39 7.67
N ILE A 58 -10.69 -6.28 8.59
CA ILE A 58 -9.71 -5.20 8.65
C ILE A 58 -8.85 -5.26 7.37
N ARG A 59 -9.03 -4.32 6.41
CA ARG A 59 -8.17 -4.12 5.20
C ARG A 59 -7.85 -2.63 4.85
N LYS A 60 -6.61 -2.17 5.14
CA LYS A 60 -5.99 -0.81 4.92
C LYS A 60 -5.67 -0.64 3.46
N LYS A 61 -6.43 0.23 2.80
CA LYS A 61 -6.11 0.67 1.45
C LYS A 61 -4.76 1.41 1.48
N ARG A 62 -3.77 0.95 0.69
CA ARG A 62 -2.54 1.72 0.45
C ARG A 62 -2.94 2.97 -0.35
N LEU A 63 -2.94 4.13 0.30
CA LEU A 63 -3.13 5.42 -0.32
C LEU A 63 -1.84 5.85 -1.05
N ALA A 64 -1.96 6.57 -2.15
CA ALA A 64 -0.82 7.29 -2.73
C ALA A 64 -0.50 8.53 -1.89
N LEU A 65 0.74 9.03 -1.98
CA LEU A 65 1.18 10.26 -1.28
C LEU A 65 0.19 11.42 -1.43
N LEU A 66 -0.23 11.70 -2.67
CA LEU A 66 -1.18 12.76 -2.98
C LEU A 66 -2.59 12.52 -2.39
N ASP A 67 -3.01 11.26 -2.20
CA ASP A 67 -4.31 10.96 -1.57
C ASP A 67 -4.27 11.27 -0.07
N ILE A 68 -3.11 11.09 0.58
CA ILE A 68 -2.87 11.45 1.99
C ILE A 68 -2.85 12.97 2.15
N LEU A 69 -2.13 13.69 1.28
CA LEU A 69 -2.05 15.16 1.31
C LEU A 69 -3.42 15.81 1.06
N ILE A 70 -4.24 15.26 0.15
CA ILE A 70 -5.62 15.71 -0.07
C ILE A 70 -6.49 15.49 1.17
N GLN A 71 -6.31 14.39 1.90
CA GLN A 71 -7.04 14.17 3.16
C GLN A 71 -6.61 15.17 4.24
N ALA A 72 -5.31 15.39 4.44
CA ALA A 72 -4.79 16.36 5.42
C ALA A 72 -5.37 17.77 5.20
N SER A 73 -5.66 18.13 3.95
CA SER A 73 -6.35 19.37 3.59
C SER A 73 -7.86 19.37 3.82
N GLN A 74 -8.54 18.23 3.65
CA GLN A 74 -9.95 18.08 4.06
C GLN A 74 -10.13 18.19 5.57
N ASP A 75 -9.14 17.71 6.34
CA ASP A 75 -9.08 17.85 7.80
C ASP A 75 -8.65 19.27 8.26
N GLY A 76 -8.40 20.19 7.31
CA GLY A 76 -8.03 21.59 7.57
C GLY A 76 -6.56 21.82 7.96
N THR A 77 -5.73 20.77 7.90
CA THR A 77 -4.32 20.79 8.33
C THR A 77 -3.37 21.36 7.28
N LEU A 78 -3.72 21.27 5.99
CA LEU A 78 -2.92 21.72 4.85
C LEU A 78 -3.77 22.55 3.87
N SER A 79 -3.18 23.58 3.27
CA SER A 79 -3.78 24.37 2.21
C SER A 79 -3.42 23.85 0.80
N ASP A 80 -4.13 24.33 -0.23
CA ASP A 80 -3.90 23.97 -1.63
C ASP A 80 -2.53 24.38 -2.19
N SER A 81 -1.88 25.40 -1.61
CA SER A 81 -0.49 25.74 -1.90
C SER A 81 0.46 24.72 -1.29
N ASP A 82 0.25 24.36 -0.03
CA ASP A 82 1.14 23.49 0.74
C ASP A 82 1.19 22.07 0.13
N ILE A 83 0.04 21.55 -0.32
CA ILE A 83 -0.02 20.27 -1.08
C ILE A 83 0.84 20.34 -2.34
N ARG A 84 0.87 21.49 -3.03
CA ARG A 84 1.66 21.67 -4.25
C ARG A 84 3.14 21.77 -3.92
N GLU A 85 3.50 22.56 -2.90
CA GLU A 85 4.89 22.76 -2.47
C GLU A 85 5.52 21.44 -1.99
N GLU A 86 4.81 20.63 -1.21
CA GLU A 86 5.25 19.28 -0.80
C GLU A 86 5.40 18.32 -1.98
N VAL A 87 4.45 18.33 -2.94
CA VAL A 87 4.53 17.47 -4.14
C VAL A 87 5.67 17.88 -5.05
N ASP A 88 5.84 19.18 -5.30
CA ASP A 88 6.88 19.71 -6.16
C ASP A 88 8.27 19.48 -5.51
N THR A 89 8.41 19.68 -4.20
CA THR A 89 9.64 19.37 -3.44
C THR A 89 9.99 17.88 -3.49
N PHE A 90 9.03 17.00 -3.20
CA PHE A 90 9.25 15.55 -3.26
C PHE A 90 9.67 15.07 -4.66
N MET A 91 9.06 15.65 -5.71
CA MET A 91 9.37 15.30 -7.10
C MET A 91 10.68 15.91 -7.60
N PHE A 92 11.14 17.02 -7.02
CA PHE A 92 12.38 17.69 -7.42
C PHE A 92 13.60 17.14 -6.66
N GLU A 93 13.57 17.15 -5.32
CA GLU A 93 14.68 16.67 -4.49
C GLU A 93 14.79 15.13 -4.51
N GLY A 94 13.66 14.44 -4.50
CA GLY A 94 13.61 12.98 -4.49
C GLY A 94 14.04 12.33 -5.81
N HIS A 95 13.87 13.01 -6.95
CA HIS A 95 14.24 12.47 -8.26
C HIS A 95 15.76 12.35 -8.42
N ASP A 96 16.48 13.46 -8.31
CA ASP A 96 17.92 13.51 -8.62
C ASP A 96 18.75 12.75 -7.58
N THR A 97 18.34 12.77 -6.31
CA THR A 97 18.98 11.97 -5.25
C THR A 97 18.79 10.46 -5.47
N THR A 98 17.57 10.01 -5.81
CA THR A 98 17.30 8.59 -6.09
C THR A 98 18.00 8.13 -7.37
N ALA A 99 17.96 8.94 -8.43
CA ALA A 99 18.65 8.64 -9.68
C ALA A 99 20.17 8.51 -9.48
N THR A 100 20.77 9.42 -8.70
CA THR A 100 22.20 9.38 -8.34
C THR A 100 22.54 8.16 -7.49
N GLY A 101 21.71 7.81 -6.50
CA GLY A 101 21.88 6.60 -5.69
C GLY A 101 21.84 5.31 -6.51
N ILE A 102 20.86 5.18 -7.41
CA ILE A 102 20.76 4.06 -8.35
C ILE A 102 21.96 4.01 -9.29
N PHE A 103 22.42 5.15 -9.80
CA PHE A 103 23.61 5.22 -10.67
C PHE A 103 24.87 4.72 -9.97
N PHE A 104 25.12 5.10 -8.70
CA PHE A 104 26.24 4.58 -7.93
C PHE A 104 26.11 3.08 -7.64
N ILE A 105 24.92 2.59 -7.28
CA ILE A 105 24.67 1.15 -7.05
C ILE A 105 24.95 0.34 -8.32
N LEU A 106 24.46 0.78 -9.48
CA LEU A 106 24.69 0.12 -10.76
C LEU A 106 26.16 0.19 -11.20
N SER A 107 26.85 1.29 -10.91
CA SER A 107 28.30 1.43 -11.20
C SER A 107 29.13 0.44 -10.40
N LEU A 108 28.88 0.32 -9.09
CA LEU A 108 29.55 -0.65 -8.22
C LEU A 108 29.24 -2.09 -8.61
N LEU A 109 28.00 -2.40 -9.00
CA LEU A 109 27.62 -3.73 -9.51
C LEU A 109 28.26 -4.08 -10.87
N ALA A 110 28.61 -3.09 -11.69
CA ALA A 110 29.30 -3.30 -12.96
C ALA A 110 30.82 -3.51 -12.78
N GLU A 111 31.40 -2.93 -11.72
CA GLU A 111 32.80 -3.14 -11.32
C GLU A 111 32.99 -4.51 -10.63
N HIS A 112 32.15 -4.82 -9.64
CA HIS A 112 32.23 -6.04 -8.83
C HIS A 112 31.49 -7.23 -9.45
N LYS A 113 32.06 -7.77 -10.53
CA LYS A 113 31.52 -8.93 -11.28
C LYS A 113 31.40 -10.21 -10.45
N ASP A 114 32.21 -10.35 -9.41
CA ASP A 114 32.14 -11.42 -8.41
C ASP A 114 30.83 -11.36 -7.59
N ILE A 115 30.40 -10.16 -7.21
CA ILE A 115 29.10 -9.91 -6.57
C ILE A 115 27.96 -10.08 -7.60
N GLN A 116 28.16 -9.63 -8.83
CA GLN A 116 27.15 -9.72 -9.90
C GLN A 116 26.71 -11.18 -10.16
N VAL A 117 27.62 -12.16 -10.08
CA VAL A 117 27.32 -13.59 -10.25
C VAL A 117 26.35 -14.15 -9.17
N PHE A 118 26.19 -13.48 -8.02
CA PHE A 118 25.21 -13.85 -7.01
C PHE A 118 23.78 -13.40 -7.36
N PHE A 119 23.62 -12.32 -8.13
CA PHE A 119 22.32 -11.72 -8.48
C PHE A 119 21.74 -12.20 -9.82
N VAL A 120 22.45 -13.02 -10.58
CA VAL A 120 22.08 -13.46 -11.95
C VAL A 120 21.84 -14.99 -11.98
N LYS A 121 21.21 -15.52 -10.93
CA LYS A 121 20.80 -16.93 -10.77
C LYS A 121 19.38 -17.04 -10.25
#